data_AF-A0A174LIG8-F1
#
_entry.id   AF-A0A174LIG8-F1
#
_cell.length_a   1.000
_cell.length_b   1.000
_cell.length_c   1.000
_cell.angle_alpha   90.00
_cell.angle_beta   90.00
_cell.angle_gamma   90.00
#
_symmetry.space_group_name_H-M   'P 1'
#
loop_
_entity.id
_entity.type
_entity.pdbx_description
1 polymer ?
#
loop_
_entity_poly.entity_id
_entity_poly.type
_entity_poly.pdbx_seq_one_letter_code
_entity_poly.pdbx_strand_id
1 'polypeptide(L)'
;MNLSQSDYRFSKPLVYDKLGFLPRRDGIGSFWFSNEERAMVHDELFPKRALIGEGCWWFNAQDGDNSKYKHFQGDKRFAMNDFKEAFTVSVTDALDSHCNTLDLRMPLQCKFWIEELPDQVQRFITLGGYRLYPDYIKVEQDHKTLTLFHSWKNYGVGVLPNNHPNWNYKYQVSFVLMNEKKEIVFLYTEPEAEPSEWLKGISYNYLSRFNIPAELQGKYTLCVGLTDKTKNNEAAIDLAVSGNLKIGKWIFVVELEL
;
A
#
# COMPACT_ATOMS: atom_id res chain seq x y z
N MET A 1 -2.82 1.41 -17.61
CA MET A 1 -3.53 1.94 -18.80
C MET A 1 -4.52 2.99 -18.31
N ASN A 2 -4.72 4.10 -19.04
CA ASN A 2 -5.70 5.09 -18.60
C ASN A 2 -7.11 4.47 -18.67
N LEU A 3 -7.84 4.52 -17.55
CA LEU A 3 -9.21 4.07 -17.45
C LEU A 3 -10.10 5.07 -18.18
N SER A 4 -10.96 4.57 -19.06
CA SER A 4 -11.91 5.36 -19.83
C SER A 4 -13.22 4.59 -19.96
N GLN A 5 -14.34 5.23 -19.65
CA GLN A 5 -15.67 4.65 -19.88
C GLN A 5 -15.88 4.25 -21.36
N SER A 6 -15.30 5.02 -22.29
CA SER A 6 -15.57 4.86 -23.73
C SER A 6 -15.06 3.54 -24.31
N ASP A 7 -13.96 3.02 -23.76
CA ASP A 7 -13.33 1.77 -24.23
C ASP A 7 -13.40 0.63 -23.21
N TYR A 8 -13.99 0.86 -22.03
CA TYR A 8 -13.92 -0.06 -20.90
C TYR A 8 -14.38 -1.48 -21.23
N ARG A 9 -15.45 -1.63 -22.02
CA ARG A 9 -15.96 -2.93 -22.46
C ARG A 9 -14.94 -3.78 -23.24
N PHE A 10 -13.95 -3.12 -23.86
CA PHE A 10 -12.86 -3.76 -24.60
C PHE A 10 -11.59 -3.85 -23.74
N SER A 11 -11.24 -2.76 -23.04
CA SER A 11 -10.02 -2.69 -22.25
C SER A 11 -10.09 -3.59 -21.01
N LYS A 12 -11.25 -3.77 -20.38
CA LYS A 12 -11.40 -4.66 -19.22
C LYS A 12 -10.97 -6.11 -19.47
N PRO A 13 -11.60 -6.87 -20.39
CA PRO A 13 -11.23 -8.29 -20.58
C PRO A 13 -9.80 -8.46 -21.10
N LEU A 14 -9.32 -7.52 -21.94
CA LEU A 14 -8.03 -7.68 -22.62
C LEU A 14 -6.85 -7.14 -21.81
N VAL A 15 -7.00 -5.99 -21.17
CA VAL A 15 -5.90 -5.26 -20.54
C VAL A 15 -5.88 -5.52 -19.04
N TYR A 16 -7.03 -5.40 -18.37
CA TYR A 16 -7.11 -5.59 -16.93
C TYR A 16 -7.20 -7.07 -16.57
N ASP A 17 -8.12 -7.83 -17.14
CA ASP A 17 -8.33 -9.22 -16.74
C ASP A 17 -7.23 -10.15 -17.29
N LYS A 18 -6.96 -10.08 -18.60
CA LYS A 18 -5.99 -10.96 -19.26
C LYS A 18 -4.53 -10.57 -19.02
N LEU A 19 -4.17 -9.30 -19.22
CA LEU A 19 -2.77 -8.84 -19.10
C LEU A 19 -2.39 -8.38 -17.69
N GLY A 20 -3.39 -8.10 -16.85
CA GLY A 20 -3.18 -7.74 -15.47
C GLY A 20 -2.73 -6.32 -15.20
N PHE A 21 -2.82 -5.42 -16.19
CA PHE A 21 -2.32 -4.06 -16.06
C PHE A 21 -3.06 -3.32 -14.94
N LEU A 22 -2.35 -2.40 -14.28
CA LEU A 22 -2.97 -1.51 -13.31
C LEU A 22 -3.75 -0.40 -14.05
N PRO A 23 -4.98 -0.08 -13.60
CA PRO A 23 -5.66 1.11 -14.06
C PRO A 23 -4.86 2.34 -13.61
N ARG A 24 -4.68 3.28 -14.53
CA ARG A 24 -4.30 4.66 -14.25
C ARG A 24 -5.55 5.50 -14.47
N ARG A 25 -5.80 6.52 -13.65
CA ARG A 25 -6.87 7.46 -13.94
C ARG A 25 -6.38 8.89 -13.88
N ASP A 26 -6.49 9.55 -15.02
CA ASP A 26 -6.21 10.97 -15.18
C ASP A 26 -7.41 11.80 -14.74
N GLY A 27 -7.20 13.01 -14.24
CA GLY A 27 -8.36 13.82 -13.89
C GLY A 27 -8.93 13.53 -12.50
N ILE A 28 -8.16 12.89 -11.61
CA ILE A 28 -8.51 12.80 -10.18
C ILE A 28 -8.74 14.23 -9.65
N GLY A 29 -9.81 14.42 -8.89
CA GLY A 29 -10.23 15.74 -8.40
C GLY A 29 -10.96 16.60 -9.44
N SER A 30 -11.59 15.97 -10.44
CA SER A 30 -12.38 16.68 -11.44
C SER A 30 -13.66 15.95 -11.86
N PHE A 31 -14.50 16.64 -12.63
CA PHE A 31 -15.67 16.07 -13.31
C PHE A 31 -15.32 15.13 -14.49
N TRP A 32 -14.07 15.15 -15.00
CA TRP A 32 -13.67 14.26 -16.10
C TRP A 32 -13.43 12.83 -15.65
N PHE A 33 -13.00 12.63 -14.41
CA PHE A 33 -13.25 11.35 -13.77
C PHE A 33 -14.76 11.33 -13.50
N SER A 34 -15.52 10.45 -14.14
CA SER A 34 -16.98 10.45 -14.00
C SER A 34 -17.45 9.59 -12.82
N ASN A 35 -18.74 9.66 -12.48
CA ASN A 35 -19.31 8.74 -11.48
C ASN A 35 -19.28 7.29 -11.97
N GLU A 36 -19.50 7.10 -13.27
CA GLU A 36 -19.47 5.79 -13.93
C GLU A 36 -18.06 5.19 -13.87
N GLU A 37 -17.02 5.97 -14.15
CA GLU A 37 -15.63 5.49 -14.04
C GLU A 37 -15.22 5.21 -12.59
N ARG A 38 -15.71 6.00 -11.61
CA ARG A 38 -15.50 5.70 -10.18
C ARG A 38 -16.18 4.39 -9.78
N ALA A 39 -17.39 4.14 -10.27
CA ALA A 39 -18.08 2.87 -10.05
C ALA A 39 -17.32 1.70 -10.68
N MET A 40 -16.79 1.84 -11.90
CA MET A 40 -15.92 0.81 -12.51
C MET A 40 -14.68 0.50 -11.66
N VAL A 41 -14.05 1.52 -11.06
CA VAL A 41 -12.93 1.30 -10.12
C VAL A 41 -13.41 0.52 -8.90
N HIS A 42 -14.44 1.01 -8.22
CA HIS A 42 -14.89 0.48 -6.95
C HIS A 42 -15.50 -0.93 -7.07
N ASP A 43 -16.37 -1.13 -8.05
CA ASP A 43 -17.20 -2.34 -8.16
C ASP A 43 -16.51 -3.47 -8.92
N GLU A 44 -15.58 -3.15 -9.84
CA GLU A 44 -15.04 -4.13 -10.77
C GLU A 44 -13.52 -4.34 -10.68
N LEU A 45 -12.74 -3.30 -10.33
CA LEU A 45 -11.28 -3.36 -10.36
C LEU A 45 -10.66 -3.47 -8.96
N PHE A 46 -11.17 -2.71 -8.00
CA PHE A 46 -10.72 -2.77 -6.61
C PHE A 46 -11.38 -3.99 -5.90
N PRO A 47 -10.67 -4.69 -5.01
CA PRO A 47 -9.26 -4.54 -4.62
C PRO A 47 -8.27 -5.29 -5.52
N LYS A 48 -8.76 -5.98 -6.56
CA LYS A 48 -7.91 -6.86 -7.39
C LYS A 48 -6.79 -6.11 -8.12
N ARG A 49 -6.93 -4.79 -8.29
CA ARG A 49 -5.96 -3.92 -8.96
C ARG A 49 -5.70 -2.69 -8.11
N ALA A 50 -4.43 -2.37 -7.91
CA ALA A 50 -4.01 -1.06 -7.42
C ALA A 50 -4.33 0.04 -8.45
N LEU A 51 -4.83 1.19 -7.99
CA LEU A 51 -5.14 2.33 -8.87
C LEU A 51 -4.03 3.37 -8.86
N ILE A 52 -3.53 3.73 -10.04
CA ILE A 52 -2.56 4.81 -10.23
C ILE A 52 -3.33 6.11 -10.51
N GLY A 53 -3.45 7.00 -9.53
CA GLY A 53 -4.09 8.30 -9.71
C GLY A 53 -3.13 9.33 -10.29
N GLU A 54 -3.57 10.11 -11.26
CA GLU A 54 -2.95 11.41 -11.56
C GLU A 54 -3.96 12.56 -11.43
N GLY A 55 -3.51 13.65 -10.81
CA GLY A 55 -4.33 14.83 -10.54
C GLY A 55 -4.77 15.55 -11.81
N CYS A 56 -6.01 16.04 -11.83
CA CYS A 56 -6.54 16.79 -12.96
C CYS A 56 -5.89 18.16 -13.13
N TRP A 57 -5.56 18.81 -12.03
CA TRP A 57 -5.13 20.20 -12.03
C TRP A 57 -3.64 20.26 -11.77
N TRP A 58 -2.90 21.02 -12.57
CA TRP A 58 -1.46 21.17 -12.45
C TRP A 58 -1.04 22.59 -12.83
N PHE A 59 0.18 22.96 -12.44
CA PHE A 59 0.78 24.23 -12.84
C PHE A 59 1.22 24.17 -14.30
N ASN A 60 0.70 25.08 -15.12
CA ASN A 60 0.97 25.12 -16.55
C ASN A 60 1.97 26.24 -16.94
N ALA A 61 2.35 27.09 -15.97
CA ALA A 61 3.30 28.18 -16.19
C ALA A 61 4.75 27.71 -15.93
N GLN A 62 5.64 27.97 -16.89
CA GLN A 62 7.08 27.66 -16.75
C GLN A 62 7.80 28.63 -15.81
N ASP A 63 7.28 29.84 -15.65
CA ASP A 63 7.79 30.91 -14.77
C ASP A 63 7.19 30.87 -13.35
N GLY A 64 6.25 29.95 -13.10
CA GLY A 64 5.56 29.81 -11.82
C GLY A 64 4.32 30.69 -11.65
N ASP A 65 4.04 31.63 -12.56
CA ASP A 65 2.82 32.45 -12.50
C ASP A 65 1.60 31.66 -12.96
N ASN A 66 0.92 31.03 -12.01
CA ASN A 66 -0.30 30.28 -12.28
C ASN A 66 -1.59 31.09 -12.10
N SER A 67 -1.49 32.42 -11.93
CA SER A 67 -2.66 33.29 -11.69
C SER A 67 -3.69 33.27 -12.83
N LYS A 68 -3.24 32.98 -14.06
CA LYS A 68 -4.08 32.90 -15.27
C LYS A 68 -4.71 31.51 -15.48
N TYR A 69 -4.24 30.48 -14.79
CA TYR A 69 -4.73 29.12 -14.93
C TYR A 69 -5.80 28.83 -13.87
N LYS A 70 -7.06 29.15 -14.21
CA LYS A 70 -8.22 29.01 -13.33
C LYS A 70 -9.28 28.05 -13.86
N HIS A 71 -8.92 27.14 -14.76
CA HIS A 71 -9.86 26.21 -15.38
C HIS A 71 -10.61 25.32 -14.37
N PHE A 72 -9.98 25.04 -13.22
CA PHE A 72 -10.62 24.33 -12.10
C PHE A 72 -11.86 25.03 -11.54
N GLN A 73 -11.99 26.36 -11.69
CA GLN A 73 -13.18 27.10 -11.23
C GLN A 73 -14.44 26.74 -12.06
N GLY A 74 -14.25 26.20 -13.26
CA GLY A 74 -15.33 25.72 -14.12
C GLY A 74 -15.65 24.23 -13.96
N ASP A 75 -15.05 23.55 -12.96
CA ASP A 75 -15.34 22.14 -12.72
C ASP A 75 -16.82 21.95 -12.34
N LYS A 76 -17.45 20.95 -12.96
CA LYS A 76 -18.90 20.71 -12.81
C LYS A 76 -19.26 19.94 -11.55
N ARG A 77 -18.27 19.34 -10.88
CA ARG A 77 -18.42 18.45 -9.74
C ARG A 77 -17.94 19.10 -8.45
N PHE A 78 -16.83 19.82 -8.52
CA PHE A 78 -16.17 20.40 -7.35
C PHE A 78 -16.12 21.92 -7.47
N ALA A 79 -16.56 22.62 -6.42
CA ALA A 79 -16.38 24.07 -6.33
C ALA A 79 -14.96 24.35 -5.80
N MET A 80 -14.12 24.97 -6.63
CA MET A 80 -12.72 25.25 -6.32
C MET A 80 -12.37 26.67 -6.76
N ASN A 81 -11.85 27.49 -5.85
CA ASN A 81 -11.56 28.91 -6.08
C ASN A 81 -10.08 29.17 -6.37
N ASP A 82 -9.19 28.33 -5.85
CA ASP A 82 -7.75 28.40 -6.05
C ASP A 82 -7.11 27.01 -6.16
N PHE A 83 -5.79 26.99 -6.37
CA PHE A 83 -5.03 25.74 -6.44
C PHE A 83 -4.95 24.99 -5.11
N LYS A 84 -5.09 25.66 -3.95
CA LYS A 84 -5.10 24.99 -2.65
C LYS A 84 -6.32 24.10 -2.53
N GLU A 85 -7.49 24.65 -2.88
CA GLU A 85 -8.75 23.91 -2.93
C GLU A 85 -8.69 22.82 -4.00
N ALA A 86 -8.20 23.12 -5.20
CA ALA A 86 -8.12 22.14 -6.29
C ALA A 86 -7.25 20.93 -5.95
N PHE A 87 -6.11 21.16 -5.29
CA PHE A 87 -5.22 20.10 -4.84
C PHE A 87 -5.78 19.34 -3.64
N THR A 88 -6.47 20.01 -2.71
CA THR A 88 -7.16 19.35 -1.59
C THR A 88 -8.28 18.43 -2.07
N VAL A 89 -9.03 18.86 -3.09
CA VAL A 89 -10.03 18.03 -3.77
C VAL A 89 -9.37 16.82 -4.43
N SER A 90 -8.25 17.00 -5.15
CA SER A 90 -7.50 15.88 -5.74
C SER A 90 -7.06 14.84 -4.71
N VAL A 91 -6.55 15.25 -3.53
CA VAL A 91 -6.20 14.30 -2.46
C VAL A 91 -7.43 13.57 -1.95
N THR A 92 -8.53 14.28 -1.73
CA THR A 92 -9.76 13.67 -1.21
C THR A 92 -10.33 12.66 -2.20
N ASP A 93 -10.49 13.04 -3.47
CA ASP A 93 -11.01 12.16 -4.51
C ASP A 93 -10.08 10.96 -4.78
N ALA A 94 -8.76 11.14 -4.65
CA ALA A 94 -7.80 10.03 -4.73
C ALA A 94 -8.00 9.02 -3.59
N LEU A 95 -8.19 9.51 -2.36
CA LEU A 95 -8.40 8.65 -1.20
C LEU A 95 -9.74 7.91 -1.28
N ASP A 96 -10.80 8.62 -1.66
CA ASP A 96 -12.15 8.06 -1.82
C ASP A 96 -12.21 7.02 -2.95
N SER A 97 -11.32 7.14 -3.95
CA SER A 97 -11.21 6.21 -5.09
C SER A 97 -10.17 5.11 -4.87
N HIS A 98 -9.67 4.92 -3.65
CA HIS A 98 -8.68 3.90 -3.31
C HIS A 98 -7.35 3.99 -4.08
N CYS A 99 -6.92 5.20 -4.45
CA CYS A 99 -5.66 5.39 -5.18
C CYS A 99 -4.46 4.88 -4.38
N ASN A 100 -3.61 4.11 -5.07
CA ASN A 100 -2.31 3.69 -4.58
C ASN A 100 -1.24 4.75 -4.71
N THR A 101 -1.38 5.62 -5.70
CA THR A 101 -0.49 6.73 -5.95
C THR A 101 -1.31 7.96 -6.31
N LEU A 102 -0.76 9.13 -6.02
CA LEU A 102 -1.20 10.40 -6.55
C LEU A 102 0.07 11.15 -6.95
N ASP A 103 0.13 11.65 -8.17
CA ASP A 103 1.31 12.29 -8.70
C ASP A 103 1.46 13.74 -8.21
N LEU A 104 2.72 14.19 -8.15
CA LEU A 104 3.08 15.60 -8.07
C LEU A 104 3.77 15.93 -9.39
N ARG A 105 3.03 16.56 -10.31
CA ARG A 105 3.30 16.49 -11.75
C ARG A 105 4.54 17.27 -12.20
N MET A 106 4.82 18.40 -11.55
CA MET A 106 5.87 19.36 -11.98
C MET A 106 6.67 19.90 -10.78
N PRO A 107 7.97 20.21 -10.92
CA PRO A 107 8.81 20.66 -9.79
C PRO A 107 8.27 21.88 -9.02
N LEU A 108 7.76 22.91 -9.72
CA LEU A 108 7.17 24.09 -9.07
C LEU A 108 5.90 23.73 -8.29
N GLN A 109 5.12 22.79 -8.79
CA GLN A 109 3.95 22.26 -8.09
C GLN A 109 4.37 21.48 -6.86
N CYS A 110 5.45 20.67 -6.92
CA CYS A 110 5.99 19.95 -5.77
C CYS A 110 6.38 20.91 -4.64
N LYS A 111 7.04 22.04 -4.97
CA LYS A 111 7.36 23.08 -3.99
C LYS A 111 6.09 23.62 -3.31
N PHE A 112 5.07 23.93 -4.09
CA PHE A 112 3.78 24.38 -3.56
C PHE A 112 3.10 23.34 -2.66
N TRP A 113 3.11 22.06 -3.05
CA TRP A 113 2.59 20.98 -2.20
C TRP A 113 3.29 20.92 -0.84
N ILE A 114 4.61 21.09 -0.81
CA ILE A 114 5.41 20.97 0.41
C ILE A 114 5.27 22.23 1.28
N GLU A 115 5.28 23.42 0.69
CA GLU A 115 5.28 24.69 1.44
C GLU A 115 3.86 25.15 1.81
N GLU A 116 2.88 24.96 0.93
CA GLU A 116 1.53 25.51 1.07
C GLU A 116 0.48 24.47 1.47
N LEU A 117 0.72 23.19 1.19
CA LEU A 117 -0.20 22.08 1.50
C LEU A 117 0.48 20.87 2.19
N PRO A 118 1.41 21.06 3.14
CA PRO A 118 2.12 19.94 3.77
C PRO A 118 1.16 18.94 4.42
N ASP A 119 0.04 19.41 4.97
CA ASP A 119 -0.98 18.55 5.58
C ASP A 119 -1.66 17.63 4.57
N GLN A 120 -1.91 18.09 3.33
CA GLN A 120 -2.51 17.24 2.30
C GLN A 120 -1.50 16.22 1.77
N VAL A 121 -0.23 16.60 1.66
CA VAL A 121 0.87 15.66 1.35
C VAL A 121 0.95 14.59 2.44
N GLN A 122 0.99 15.00 3.71
CA GLN A 122 1.04 14.08 4.85
C GLN A 122 -0.21 13.20 4.91
N ARG A 123 -1.39 13.76 4.63
CA ARG A 123 -2.65 13.01 4.59
C ARG A 123 -2.61 11.91 3.53
N PHE A 124 -2.15 12.20 2.31
CA PHE A 124 -2.04 11.18 1.26
C PHE A 124 -0.94 10.16 1.58
N ILE A 125 0.23 10.57 2.06
CA ILE A 125 1.29 9.64 2.50
C ILE A 125 0.77 8.69 3.59
N THR A 126 -0.08 9.20 4.49
CA THR A 126 -0.61 8.42 5.61
C THR A 126 -1.71 7.45 5.18
N LEU A 127 -2.65 7.94 4.36
CA LEU A 127 -3.90 7.25 4.06
C LEU A 127 -3.97 6.63 2.66
N GLY A 128 -3.19 7.12 1.70
CA GLY A 128 -3.13 6.60 0.33
C GLY A 128 -2.36 5.29 0.25
N GLY A 129 -2.59 4.52 -0.83
CA GLY A 129 -1.95 3.22 -1.00
C GLY A 129 -2.17 2.27 0.16
N TYR A 130 -1.19 1.42 0.43
CA TYR A 130 -1.25 0.46 1.52
C TYR A 130 -0.29 0.88 2.62
N ARG A 131 -0.65 0.55 3.85
CA ARG A 131 0.17 0.75 5.05
C ARG A 131 -0.06 -0.43 5.98
N LEU A 132 0.73 -1.48 5.77
CA LEU A 132 0.54 -2.77 6.42
C LEU A 132 1.26 -2.80 7.76
N TYR A 133 0.61 -3.35 8.77
CA TYR A 133 1.20 -3.54 10.10
C TYR A 133 0.56 -4.75 10.80
N PRO A 134 1.32 -5.45 11.66
CA PRO A 134 0.74 -6.42 12.58
C PRO A 134 -0.04 -5.66 13.66
N ASP A 135 -1.32 -5.97 13.81
CA ASP A 135 -2.19 -5.42 14.86
C ASP A 135 -1.88 -6.05 16.23
N TYR A 136 -1.67 -7.37 16.24
CA TYR A 136 -1.11 -8.08 17.38
C TYR A 136 -0.44 -9.38 16.94
N ILE A 137 0.48 -9.86 17.77
CA ILE A 137 1.12 -11.18 17.64
C ILE A 137 1.22 -11.75 19.05
N LYS A 138 0.57 -12.89 19.29
CA LYS A 138 0.67 -13.67 20.52
C LYS A 138 1.47 -14.93 20.23
N VAL A 139 2.48 -15.18 21.06
CA VAL A 139 3.38 -16.33 20.94
C VAL A 139 3.09 -17.31 22.08
N GLU A 140 2.88 -18.57 21.74
CA GLU A 140 2.83 -19.68 22.69
C GLU A 140 3.93 -20.68 22.32
N GLN A 141 4.76 -21.03 23.30
CA GLN A 141 5.84 -21.99 23.13
C GLN A 141 5.56 -23.24 23.95
N ASP A 142 5.59 -24.39 23.30
CA ASP A 142 5.56 -25.71 23.92
C ASP A 142 6.81 -26.47 23.47
N HIS A 143 7.83 -26.47 24.32
CA HIS A 143 9.16 -26.97 24.01
C HIS A 143 9.72 -26.35 22.70
N LYS A 144 9.87 -27.16 21.65
CA LYS A 144 10.34 -26.74 20.31
C LYS A 144 9.21 -26.34 19.37
N THR A 145 7.96 -26.41 19.80
CA THR A 145 6.80 -26.01 19.00
C THR A 145 6.44 -24.56 19.31
N LEU A 146 6.37 -23.71 18.29
CA LEU A 146 5.77 -22.38 18.39
C LEU A 146 4.39 -22.38 17.77
N THR A 147 3.45 -21.75 18.48
CA THR A 147 2.12 -21.40 17.99
C THR A 147 1.97 -19.89 18.03
N LEU A 148 1.72 -19.28 16.88
CA LEU A 148 1.57 -17.84 16.74
C LEU A 148 0.15 -17.49 16.33
N PHE A 149 -0.54 -16.71 17.16
CA PHE A 149 -1.80 -16.07 16.79
C PHE A 149 -1.48 -14.64 16.38
N HIS A 150 -1.76 -14.29 15.12
CA HIS A 150 -1.40 -12.97 14.63
C HIS A 150 -2.50 -12.35 13.77
N SER A 151 -2.63 -11.04 13.87
CA SER A 151 -3.59 -10.23 13.13
C SER A 151 -2.87 -9.15 12.34
N TRP A 152 -3.32 -8.92 11.11
CA TRP A 152 -2.78 -7.91 10.21
C TRP A 152 -3.85 -6.91 9.81
N LYS A 153 -3.42 -5.66 9.62
CA LYS A 153 -4.27 -4.57 9.15
C LYS A 153 -3.56 -3.77 8.07
N ASN A 154 -4.37 -3.18 7.20
CA ASN A 154 -3.97 -2.12 6.30
C ASN A 154 -4.58 -0.79 6.79
N TYR A 155 -3.76 0.22 7.02
CA TYR A 155 -4.25 1.55 7.39
C TYR A 155 -4.58 2.43 6.16
N GLY A 156 -3.95 2.12 5.02
CA GLY A 156 -4.14 2.83 3.77
C GLY A 156 -5.38 2.37 3.01
N VAL A 157 -5.96 3.24 2.19
CA VAL A 157 -7.20 3.00 1.43
C VAL A 157 -6.98 2.14 0.17
N GLY A 158 -5.76 2.10 -0.35
CA GLY A 158 -5.37 1.25 -1.48
C GLY A 158 -4.88 -0.13 -1.03
N VAL A 159 -4.26 -0.87 -1.95
CA VAL A 159 -3.94 -2.30 -1.76
C VAL A 159 -2.48 -2.62 -2.12
N LEU A 160 -1.84 -3.59 -1.47
CA LEU A 160 -0.58 -4.16 -1.97
C LEU A 160 -0.90 -5.05 -3.18
N PRO A 161 -0.48 -4.75 -4.42
CA PRO A 161 -0.88 -5.53 -5.59
C PRO A 161 -0.06 -6.83 -5.76
N ASN A 162 0.05 -7.63 -4.70
CA ASN A 162 0.80 -8.90 -4.69
C ASN A 162 0.23 -9.94 -5.66
N ASN A 163 -1.09 -9.92 -5.87
CA ASN A 163 -1.80 -10.70 -6.87
C ASN A 163 -1.55 -10.25 -8.33
N HIS A 164 -0.82 -9.15 -8.55
CA HIS A 164 -0.48 -8.71 -9.90
C HIS A 164 0.37 -9.78 -10.61
N PRO A 165 0.10 -10.14 -11.88
CA PRO A 165 0.79 -11.24 -12.55
C PRO A 165 2.32 -11.16 -12.54
N ASN A 166 2.89 -9.95 -12.65
CA ASN A 166 4.34 -9.75 -12.58
C ASN A 166 4.93 -9.89 -11.16
N TRP A 167 4.10 -9.76 -10.11
CA TRP A 167 4.52 -9.98 -8.73
C TRP A 167 4.24 -11.42 -8.30
N ASN A 168 3.18 -12.03 -8.82
CA ASN A 168 2.85 -13.45 -8.68
C ASN A 168 2.92 -13.96 -7.23
N TYR A 169 2.27 -13.21 -6.33
CA TYR A 169 2.14 -13.55 -4.92
C TYR A 169 3.51 -13.74 -4.24
N LYS A 170 4.50 -12.92 -4.60
CA LYS A 170 5.88 -13.09 -4.12
C LYS A 170 6.10 -12.59 -2.69
N TYR A 171 5.29 -11.66 -2.22
CA TYR A 171 5.39 -11.15 -0.86
C TYR A 171 4.65 -12.06 0.12
N GLN A 172 5.32 -12.49 1.18
CA GLN A 172 4.79 -13.44 2.15
C GLN A 172 5.07 -12.99 3.58
N VAL A 173 4.18 -13.34 4.52
CA VAL A 173 4.46 -13.16 5.95
C VAL A 173 5.42 -14.24 6.40
N SER A 174 6.56 -13.83 6.94
CA SER A 174 7.56 -14.76 7.48
C SER A 174 7.96 -14.38 8.89
N PHE A 175 8.17 -15.41 9.70
CA PHE A 175 8.72 -15.36 11.03
C PHE A 175 10.14 -15.92 11.01
N VAL A 176 11.06 -15.25 11.70
CA VAL A 176 12.47 -15.66 11.76
C VAL A 176 12.98 -15.72 13.17
N LEU A 177 13.93 -16.61 13.41
CA LEU A 177 14.74 -16.59 14.62
C LEU A 177 16.10 -15.97 14.29
N MET A 178 16.45 -14.94 15.04
CA MET A 178 17.77 -14.32 14.99
C MET A 178 18.60 -14.73 16.20
N ASN A 179 19.87 -15.05 15.98
CA ASN A 179 20.83 -15.27 17.07
C ASN A 179 21.32 -13.93 17.65
N GLU A 180 22.20 -13.97 18.65
CA GLU A 180 22.78 -12.77 19.30
C GLU A 180 23.55 -11.86 18.32
N LYS A 181 24.06 -12.42 17.21
CA LYS A 181 24.73 -11.67 16.14
C LYS A 181 23.75 -11.07 15.12
N LYS A 182 22.44 -11.22 15.33
CA LYS A 182 21.35 -10.81 14.43
C LYS A 182 21.36 -11.53 13.08
N GLU A 183 21.94 -12.73 13.04
CA GLU A 183 21.91 -13.61 11.88
C GLU A 183 20.63 -14.45 11.92
N ILE A 184 19.94 -14.56 10.79
CA ILE A 184 18.75 -15.40 10.65
C ILE A 184 19.20 -16.87 10.60
N VAL A 185 18.78 -17.66 11.59
CA VAL A 185 19.12 -19.09 11.70
C VAL A 185 17.95 -20.01 11.41
N PHE A 186 16.73 -19.46 11.38
CA PHE A 186 15.51 -20.18 11.07
C PHE A 186 14.47 -19.24 10.45
N LEU A 187 13.66 -19.77 9.54
CA LEU A 187 12.58 -19.06 8.88
C LEU A 187 11.36 -19.97 8.73
N TYR A 188 10.19 -19.43 9.06
CA TYR A 188 8.90 -20.01 8.76
C TYR A 188 8.06 -18.99 8.00
N THR A 189 7.36 -19.44 6.96
CA THR A 189 6.44 -18.60 6.18
C THR A 189 5.01 -19.04 6.44
N GLU A 190 4.13 -18.10 6.76
CA GLU A 190 2.70 -18.34 6.92
C GLU A 190 2.07 -18.56 5.53
N PRO A 191 1.59 -19.79 5.22
CA PRO A 191 1.11 -20.12 3.88
C PRO A 191 -0.22 -19.45 3.50
N GLU A 192 -1.08 -19.14 4.47
CA GLU A 192 -2.43 -18.62 4.20
C GLU A 192 -2.48 -17.09 4.13
N ALA A 193 -1.42 -16.40 4.57
CA ALA A 193 -1.40 -14.95 4.58
C ALA A 193 -1.12 -14.37 3.18
N GLU A 194 -2.14 -13.75 2.59
CA GLU A 194 -2.03 -13.05 1.31
C GLU A 194 -2.24 -11.53 1.47
N PRO A 195 -1.16 -10.72 1.46
CA PRO A 195 -1.27 -9.30 1.76
C PRO A 195 -2.03 -8.45 0.72
N SER A 196 -2.28 -8.96 -0.49
CA SER A 196 -3.17 -8.29 -1.46
C SER A 196 -4.64 -8.36 -1.08
N GLU A 197 -5.03 -9.21 -0.14
CA GLU A 197 -6.38 -9.25 0.40
C GLU A 197 -6.59 -8.23 1.51
N TRP A 198 -5.54 -7.62 2.05
CA TRP A 198 -5.61 -6.78 3.25
C TRP A 198 -6.13 -5.37 2.96
N LEU A 199 -7.40 -5.14 3.30
CA LEU A 199 -8.10 -3.87 3.07
C LEU A 199 -8.28 -3.08 4.36
N LYS A 200 -8.45 -1.77 4.20
CA LYS A 200 -8.69 -0.86 5.32
C LYS A 200 -9.94 -1.24 6.09
N GLY A 201 -9.84 -1.20 7.42
CA GLY A 201 -10.98 -1.45 8.31
C GLY A 201 -11.28 -2.93 8.58
N ILE A 202 -10.52 -3.85 7.98
CA ILE A 202 -10.66 -5.30 8.20
C ILE A 202 -9.40 -5.82 8.93
N SER A 203 -9.61 -6.72 9.88
CA SER A 203 -8.53 -7.46 10.56
C SER A 203 -8.41 -8.87 9.96
N TYR A 204 -7.18 -9.27 9.60
CA TYR A 204 -6.89 -10.56 8.99
C TYR A 204 -6.12 -11.42 9.98
N ASN A 205 -6.78 -12.45 10.51
CA ASN A 205 -6.27 -13.27 11.60
C ASN A 205 -5.80 -14.63 11.09
N TYR A 206 -4.67 -15.08 11.59
CA TYR A 206 -4.04 -16.34 11.20
C TYR A 206 -3.51 -17.08 12.43
N LEU A 207 -3.29 -18.39 12.24
CA LEU A 207 -2.71 -19.29 13.22
C LEU A 207 -1.54 -20.04 12.58
N SER A 208 -0.32 -19.60 12.86
CA SER A 208 0.88 -20.32 12.45
C SER A 208 1.26 -21.34 13.52
N ARG A 209 1.62 -22.56 13.12
CA ARG A 209 2.22 -23.54 14.03
C ARG A 209 3.39 -24.23 13.34
N PHE A 210 4.55 -24.21 13.99
CA PHE A 210 5.76 -24.82 13.43
C PHE A 210 6.71 -25.30 14.52
N ASN A 211 7.55 -26.27 14.14
CA ASN A 211 8.59 -26.83 15.01
C ASN A 211 9.93 -26.18 14.69
N ILE A 212 10.67 -25.84 15.74
CA ILE A 212 12.04 -25.35 15.65
C ILE A 212 12.99 -26.56 15.64
N PRO A 213 14.02 -26.56 14.76
CA PRO A 213 15.01 -27.62 14.72
C PRO A 213 15.70 -27.87 16.07
N ALA A 214 16.00 -29.14 16.38
CA ALA A 214 16.52 -29.56 17.68
C ALA A 214 17.95 -29.04 17.97
N GLU A 215 18.70 -28.76 16.91
CA GLU A 215 20.06 -28.20 16.95
C GLU A 215 20.11 -26.74 17.40
N LEU A 216 19.00 -26.00 17.32
CA LEU A 216 18.94 -24.62 17.81
C LEU A 216 18.69 -24.64 19.32
N GLN A 217 19.65 -24.14 20.09
CA GLN A 217 19.63 -24.11 21.55
C GLN A 217 20.11 -22.76 22.07
N GLY A 218 19.52 -22.31 23.19
CA GLY A 218 19.85 -21.03 23.82
C GLY A 218 18.90 -19.91 23.40
N LYS A 219 19.42 -18.68 23.43
CA LYS A 219 18.63 -17.46 23.27
C LYS A 219 18.51 -17.02 21.82
N TYR A 220 17.28 -16.72 21.42
CA TYR A 220 16.96 -16.20 20.09
C TYR A 220 15.95 -15.07 20.18
N THR A 221 15.96 -14.20 19.17
CA THR A 221 14.92 -13.18 18.97
C THR A 221 13.98 -13.64 17.87
N LEU A 222 12.69 -13.79 18.19
CA LEU A 222 11.65 -13.99 17.19
C LEU A 222 11.31 -12.65 16.55
N CYS A 223 11.37 -12.59 15.23
CA CYS A 223 10.94 -11.44 14.45
C CYS A 223 9.93 -11.82 13.36
N VAL A 224 9.20 -10.84 12.84
CA VAL A 224 8.27 -10.98 11.71
C VAL A 224 8.60 -9.97 10.61
N GLY A 225 8.29 -10.31 9.37
CA GLY A 225 8.45 -9.41 8.22
C GLY A 225 7.64 -9.85 7.01
N LEU A 226 7.53 -8.97 6.02
CA LEU A 226 7.03 -9.30 4.69
C LEU A 226 8.21 -9.53 3.75
N THR A 227 8.40 -10.79 3.37
CA THR A 227 9.57 -11.27 2.61
C THR A 227 9.29 -11.42 1.12
N ASP A 228 10.31 -11.34 0.27
CA ASP A 228 10.20 -11.64 -1.16
C ASP A 228 10.72 -13.06 -1.46
N LYS A 229 9.81 -13.98 -1.79
CA LYS A 229 10.14 -15.39 -2.08
C LYS A 229 11.04 -15.57 -3.30
N THR A 230 11.14 -14.56 -4.17
CA THR A 230 12.03 -14.56 -5.34
C THR A 230 13.45 -14.10 -5.01
N LYS A 231 13.69 -13.64 -3.78
CA LYS A 231 14.97 -13.16 -3.26
C LYS A 231 15.33 -13.83 -1.94
N ASN A 232 15.30 -15.17 -1.92
CA ASN A 232 15.69 -15.97 -0.74
C ASN A 232 14.97 -15.57 0.56
N ASN A 233 13.71 -15.13 0.46
CA ASN A 233 12.92 -14.63 1.59
C ASN A 233 13.57 -13.47 2.35
N GLU A 234 14.32 -12.61 1.67
CA GLU A 234 14.75 -11.33 2.22
C GLU A 234 13.54 -10.46 2.60
N ALA A 235 13.62 -9.78 3.74
CA ALA A 235 12.63 -8.78 4.13
C ALA A 235 12.57 -7.65 3.09
N ALA A 236 11.39 -7.42 2.53
CA ALA A 236 11.22 -6.60 1.33
C ALA A 236 10.25 -5.44 1.52
N ILE A 237 9.07 -5.67 2.10
CA ILE A 237 8.07 -4.62 2.36
C ILE A 237 8.25 -4.11 3.79
N ASP A 238 8.48 -2.81 3.92
CA ASP A 238 8.62 -2.16 5.23
C ASP A 238 7.26 -2.06 5.93
N LEU A 239 7.17 -2.66 7.11
CA LEU A 239 5.96 -2.60 7.94
C LEU A 239 5.85 -1.26 8.67
N ALA A 240 4.62 -0.79 8.82
CA ALA A 240 4.26 0.49 9.41
C ALA A 240 4.21 0.42 10.94
N VAL A 241 5.34 0.06 11.54
CA VAL A 241 5.55 0.01 12.99
C VAL A 241 6.56 1.06 13.44
N SER A 242 6.52 1.41 14.72
CA SER A 242 7.48 2.33 15.33
C SER A 242 8.92 1.85 15.17
N GLY A 243 9.84 2.78 14.90
CA GLY A 243 11.24 2.45 14.60
C GLY A 243 11.98 1.69 15.70
N ASN A 244 11.58 1.86 16.96
CA ASN A 244 12.15 1.13 18.10
C ASN A 244 11.83 -0.36 18.11
N LEU A 245 10.82 -0.80 17.35
CA LEU A 245 10.50 -2.23 17.17
C LEU A 245 11.26 -2.87 16.00
N LYS A 246 12.01 -2.07 15.22
CA LYS A 246 12.67 -2.55 14.00
C LYS A 246 14.09 -3.05 14.28
N ILE A 247 14.39 -4.24 13.79
CA ILE A 247 15.73 -4.80 13.67
C ILE A 247 16.05 -4.89 12.17
N GLY A 248 16.60 -3.80 11.63
CA GLY A 248 16.68 -3.62 10.17
C GLY A 248 15.28 -3.52 9.56
N LYS A 249 14.94 -4.43 8.65
CA LYS A 249 13.59 -4.54 8.04
C LYS A 249 12.65 -5.51 8.78
N TRP A 250 13.15 -6.20 9.80
CA TRP A 250 12.38 -7.14 10.61
C TRP A 250 11.78 -6.45 11.83
N ILE A 251 10.65 -6.97 12.31
CA ILE A 251 9.96 -6.43 13.48
C ILE A 251 10.15 -7.39 14.64
N PHE A 252 10.70 -6.90 15.76
CA PHE A 252 10.82 -7.64 16.99
C PHE A 252 9.45 -8.11 17.49
N VAL A 253 9.36 -9.38 17.89
CA VAL A 253 8.15 -9.97 18.51
C VAL A 253 8.41 -10.27 19.98
N VAL A 254 9.36 -11.17 20.26
CA VAL A 254 9.71 -11.60 21.62
C VAL A 254 11.10 -12.26 21.64
N GLU A 255 11.72 -12.33 22.80
CA GLU A 255 12.87 -13.21 23.04
C GLU A 255 12.40 -14.62 23.41
N LEU A 256 13.11 -15.63 22.92
CA LEU A 256 12.83 -17.04 23.16
C LEU A 256 14.07 -17.72 23.74
N GLU A 257 13.84 -18.66 24.65
CA GLU A 257 14.84 -19.60 25.14
C GLU A 257 14.46 -20.99 24.61
N LEU A 258 15.38 -21.64 23.90
CA LEU A 258 15.16 -22.90 23.18
C LEU A 258 16.00 -24.04 23.72
#